data_AF-A0A958ALG5-F1
#
_entry.id   AF-A0A958ALG5-F1
#
_cell.length_a   1.000
_cell.length_b   1.000
_cell.length_c   1.000
_cell.angle_alpha   90.00
_cell.angle_beta   90.00
_cell.angle_gamma   90.00
#
_symmetry.space_group_name_H-M   'P 1'
#
loop_
_entity.id
_entity.type
_entity.pdbx_description
1 polymer ?
#
loop_
_entity_poly.entity_id
_entity_poly.type
_entity_poly.pdbx_seq_one_letter_code
_entity_poly.pdbx_strand_id
1 'polypeptide(L)'
;MTICQYQRRCVFGQVVNQEMILNPLGALAVNRLTEFEARHAAVTIDAAIIMPNHAHLLLWLNRAPGPIATVPVKKERKFGDTIAGSLSMLIGAYKGSVRQTARNRGVWPPVPL
;
A
#
# COMPACT_ATOMS: atom_id res chain seq x y z
N MET A 1 9.06 3.94 1.01
CA MET A 1 8.34 3.20 -0.05
C MET A 1 7.45 4.17 -0.82
N THR A 2 7.39 4.08 -2.15
CA THR A 2 6.50 4.92 -2.97
C THR A 2 5.68 4.04 -3.92
N ILE A 3 4.37 4.23 -3.93
CA ILE A 3 3.42 3.46 -4.74
C ILE A 3 2.78 4.41 -5.75
N CYS A 4 3.20 4.31 -7.01
CA CYS A 4 2.69 5.16 -8.08
C CYS A 4 1.43 4.59 -8.73
N GLN A 5 0.55 5.48 -9.19
CA GLN A 5 -0.54 5.14 -10.08
C GLN A 5 -0.03 4.87 -11.50
N TYR A 6 -0.81 4.09 -12.25
CA TYR A 6 -0.53 3.84 -13.66
C TYR A 6 -0.41 5.16 -14.42
N GLN A 7 0.68 5.31 -15.18
CA GLN A 7 1.01 6.55 -15.91
C GLN A 7 0.98 7.83 -15.06
N ARG A 8 1.17 7.73 -13.73
CA ARG A 8 1.14 8.87 -12.80
C ARG A 8 -0.14 9.71 -12.88
N ARG A 9 -1.28 9.08 -13.19
CA ARG A 9 -2.59 9.74 -13.22
C ARG A 9 -3.00 10.24 -11.83
N CYS A 10 -3.50 11.47 -11.76
CA CYS A 10 -4.02 12.11 -10.56
C CYS A 10 -5.44 11.59 -10.22
N VAL A 11 -5.54 10.38 -9.67
CA VAL A 11 -6.83 9.70 -9.42
C VAL A 11 -7.29 9.79 -7.97
N PHE A 12 -6.42 10.20 -7.04
CA PHE A 12 -6.73 10.28 -5.62
C PHE A 12 -7.31 11.63 -5.17
N GLY A 13 -7.31 12.63 -6.05
CA GLY A 13 -7.73 13.99 -5.74
C GLY A 13 -6.80 15.00 -6.39
N GLN A 14 -6.67 16.17 -5.77
CA GLN A 14 -5.87 17.29 -6.27
C GLN A 14 -5.24 18.07 -5.13
N VAL A 15 -4.20 18.85 -5.42
CA VAL A 15 -3.62 19.79 -4.46
C VAL A 15 -4.19 21.19 -4.73
N VAL A 16 -4.76 21.82 -3.71
CA VAL A 16 -5.25 23.21 -3.76
C VAL A 16 -4.61 23.96 -2.59
N ASN A 17 -4.01 25.11 -2.84
CA ASN A 17 -3.33 25.91 -1.81
C ASN A 17 -2.30 25.11 -0.99
N GLN A 18 -1.52 24.24 -1.64
CA GLN A 18 -0.52 23.35 -1.02
C GLN A 18 -1.11 22.24 -0.12
N GLU A 19 -2.43 22.10 -0.08
CA GLU A 19 -3.10 21.05 0.69
C GLU A 19 -3.68 19.97 -0.23
N MET A 20 -3.56 18.72 0.20
CA MET A 20 -4.15 17.60 -0.52
C MET A 20 -5.65 17.51 -0.26
N ILE A 21 -6.46 17.74 -1.30
CA ILE A 21 -7.91 17.53 -1.29
C ILE A 21 -8.21 16.15 -1.86
N LEU A 22 -8.53 15.21 -0.97
CA LEU A 22 -8.84 13.83 -1.32
C LEU A 22 -10.23 13.74 -1.97
N ASN A 23 -10.33 12.96 -3.04
CA ASN A 23 -11.61 12.50 -3.55
C ASN A 23 -12.01 11.17 -2.86
N PRO A 24 -13.16 10.55 -3.18
CA PRO A 24 -13.59 9.30 -2.56
C PRO A 24 -12.57 8.15 -2.69
N LEU A 25 -11.82 8.08 -3.80
CA LEU A 25 -10.77 7.07 -3.98
C LEU A 25 -9.54 7.37 -3.12
N GLY A 26 -9.13 8.64 -3.00
CA GLY A 26 -8.05 9.07 -2.11
C GLY A 26 -8.37 8.78 -0.65
N ALA A 27 -9.59 9.12 -0.21
CA ALA A 27 -10.07 8.82 1.14
C ALA A 27 -10.11 7.31 1.41
N LEU A 28 -10.56 6.51 0.42
CA LEU A 28 -10.49 5.04 0.52
C LEU A 28 -9.05 4.55 0.66
N ALA A 29 -8.09 5.12 -0.07
CA ALA A 29 -6.68 4.73 0.03
C ALA A 29 -6.11 5.01 1.43
N VAL A 30 -6.42 6.17 2.01
CA VAL A 30 -6.06 6.50 3.41
C VAL A 30 -6.66 5.49 4.38
N ASN A 31 -7.96 5.25 4.31
CA ASN A 31 -8.63 4.30 5.21
C ASN A 31 -8.01 2.90 5.12
N ARG A 32 -7.62 2.48 3.91
CA ARG A 32 -6.99 1.18 3.69
C ARG A 32 -5.58 1.08 4.21
N LEU A 33 -4.84 2.19 4.32
CA LEU A 33 -3.56 2.22 5.01
C LEU A 33 -3.75 2.00 6.50
N THR A 34 -4.73 2.68 7.12
CA THR A 34 -5.06 2.49 8.53
C THR A 34 -5.49 1.06 8.84
N GLU A 35 -6.39 0.49 8.03
CA GLU A 35 -6.79 -0.92 8.15
C GLU A 35 -5.64 -1.90 7.89
N PHE A 36 -4.66 -1.51 7.07
CA PHE A 36 -3.49 -2.33 6.76
C PHE A 36 -2.53 -2.38 7.95
N GLU A 37 -2.19 -1.23 8.54
CA GLU A 37 -1.35 -1.16 9.73
C GLU A 37 -1.93 -1.98 10.89
N ALA A 38 -3.24 -1.86 11.14
CA ALA A 38 -3.92 -2.61 12.20
C ALA A 38 -3.89 -4.14 12.01
N ARG A 39 -3.79 -4.64 10.77
CA ARG A 39 -3.84 -6.09 10.46
C ARG A 39 -2.46 -6.74 10.33
N HIS A 40 -1.39 -5.96 10.24
CA HIS A 40 -0.07 -6.46 9.88
C HIS A 40 0.99 -6.07 10.91
N ALA A 41 1.06 -6.81 12.04
CA ALA A 41 2.02 -6.57 13.12
C ALA A 41 3.51 -6.58 12.68
N ALA A 42 3.82 -7.21 11.54
CA ALA A 42 5.15 -7.21 10.95
C ALA A 42 5.55 -5.86 10.32
N VAL A 43 4.64 -4.89 10.24
CA VAL A 43 4.89 -3.55 9.68
C VAL A 43 4.27 -2.49 10.58
N THR A 44 5.04 -1.45 10.89
CA THR A 44 4.53 -0.21 11.50
C THR A 44 4.66 0.91 10.48
N ILE A 45 3.62 1.73 10.32
CA ILE A 45 3.66 2.89 9.42
C ILE A 45 4.02 4.11 10.27
N ASP A 46 5.23 4.62 10.09
CA ASP A 46 5.72 5.80 10.81
C ASP A 46 5.07 7.08 10.26
N ALA A 47 4.99 7.17 8.93
CA ALA A 47 4.32 8.25 8.23
C ALA A 47 3.78 7.76 6.88
N ALA A 48 2.62 8.25 6.48
CA ALA A 48 2.10 8.03 5.14
C ALA A 48 1.37 9.26 4.62
N ILE A 49 1.54 9.54 3.32
CA ILE A 49 0.82 10.60 2.62
C ILE A 49 0.32 10.08 1.27
N ILE A 50 -0.95 10.38 0.98
CA ILE A 50 -1.55 10.17 -0.33
C ILE A 50 -1.44 11.49 -1.09
N MET A 51 -0.74 11.46 -2.22
CA MET A 51 -0.67 12.55 -3.19
C MET A 51 -1.60 12.23 -4.38
N PRO A 52 -1.90 13.18 -5.28
CA PRO A 52 -2.88 12.95 -6.35
C PRO A 52 -2.64 11.68 -7.18
N ASN A 53 -1.38 11.34 -7.43
CA ASN A 53 -0.99 10.23 -8.31
C ASN A 53 -0.08 9.16 -7.67
N HIS A 54 0.22 9.24 -6.37
CA HIS A 54 1.03 8.25 -5.68
C HIS A 54 0.82 8.29 -4.17
N ALA A 55 1.30 7.27 -3.48
CA ALA A 55 1.39 7.22 -2.02
C ALA A 55 2.85 7.12 -1.59
N HIS A 56 3.27 7.91 -0.61
CA HIS A 56 4.54 7.77 0.08
C HIS A 56 4.31 7.16 1.46
N LEU A 57 5.10 6.13 1.79
CA LEU A 57 5.04 5.45 3.07
C LEU A 57 6.45 5.36 3.64
N LEU A 58 6.62 5.84 4.87
CA LEU A 58 7.75 5.53 5.74
C LEU A 58 7.28 4.44 6.70
N LEU A 59 7.95 3.29 6.69
CA LEU A 59 7.51 2.12 7.43
C LEU A 59 8.69 1.36 8.02
N TRP A 60 8.44 0.74 9.17
CA TRP A 60 9.34 -0.17 9.86
C TRP A 60 8.95 -1.61 9.51
N LEU A 61 9.95 -2.45 9.26
CA LEU A 61 9.76 -3.90 9.16
C LEU A 61 10.07 -4.49 10.53
N ASN A 62 9.02 -4.82 11.26
CA ASN A 62 9.14 -5.37 12.60
C ASN A 62 9.57 -6.82 12.48
N ARG A 63 10.62 -7.16 13.22
CA ARG A 63 10.99 -8.56 13.42
C ARG A 63 9.90 -9.19 14.29
N ALA A 64 9.38 -10.34 13.89
CA ALA A 64 8.48 -11.10 14.75
C ALA A 64 9.19 -11.39 16.10
N PRO A 65 8.53 -11.19 17.26
CA PRO A 65 9.11 -11.57 18.54
C PRO A 65 9.30 -13.09 18.54
N GLY A 66 10.56 -13.50 18.62
CA GLY A 66 11.00 -14.89 18.61
C GLY A 66 12.52 -14.95 18.64
N PRO A 67 13.13 -16.07 19.08
CA PRO A 67 14.58 -16.22 19.06
C PRO A 67 15.11 -15.90 17.66
N ILE A 68 16.38 -15.47 17.58
CA ILE A 68 17.10 -15.44 16.32
C ILE A 68 17.21 -16.87 15.83
N ALA A 69 16.15 -17.38 15.22
CA ALA A 69 16.23 -18.55 14.40
C ALA A 69 17.19 -18.13 13.30
N THR A 70 18.41 -18.65 13.37
CA THR A 70 19.21 -18.96 12.19
C THR A 70 18.37 -19.90 11.35
N VAL A 71 17.29 -19.39 10.76
CA VAL A 71 16.51 -20.14 9.79
C VAL A 71 17.50 -20.34 8.66
N PRO A 72 17.96 -21.57 8.39
CA PRO A 72 18.77 -21.78 7.21
C PRO A 72 17.95 -21.22 6.06
N VAL A 73 18.56 -20.40 5.19
CA VAL A 73 17.90 -19.83 4.01
C VAL A 73 17.45 -21.00 3.13
N LYS A 74 16.29 -21.60 3.43
CA LYS A 74 15.96 -22.97 3.02
C LYS A 74 15.36 -23.07 1.61
N LYS A 75 15.50 -22.03 0.79
CA LYS A 75 15.16 -22.06 -0.64
C LYS A 75 15.75 -20.83 -1.31
N GLU A 76 16.47 -21.02 -2.42
CA GLU A 76 16.70 -19.94 -3.37
C GLU A 76 15.35 -19.37 -3.78
N ARG A 77 15.16 -18.06 -3.55
CA ARG A 77 13.93 -17.37 -3.90
C ARG A 77 13.87 -17.23 -5.42
N LYS A 78 12.78 -17.65 -6.03
CA LYS A 78 12.52 -17.35 -7.44
C LYS A 78 11.67 -16.09 -7.53
N PHE A 79 11.88 -15.31 -8.60
CA PHE A 79 11.01 -14.19 -8.90
C PHE A 79 9.57 -14.69 -9.08
N GLY A 80 8.63 -14.06 -8.37
CA GLY A 80 7.21 -14.47 -8.36
C GLY A 80 6.79 -15.34 -7.18
N ASP A 81 7.74 -15.86 -6.38
CA ASP A 81 7.39 -16.60 -5.16
C ASP A 81 6.62 -15.71 -4.18
N THR A 82 5.45 -16.17 -3.73
CA THR A 82 4.68 -15.47 -2.71
C THR A 82 5.22 -15.85 -1.34
N ILE A 83 5.94 -14.93 -0.71
CA ILE A 83 6.52 -15.14 0.61
C ILE A 83 5.63 -14.48 1.65
N ALA A 84 5.03 -15.30 2.52
CA ALA A 84 4.22 -14.82 3.63
C ALA A 84 4.99 -13.80 4.47
N GLY A 85 4.35 -12.66 4.76
CA GLY A 85 4.94 -11.56 5.53
C GLY A 85 6.01 -10.74 4.80
N SER A 86 6.35 -11.06 3.55
CA SER A 86 7.26 -10.20 2.77
C SER A 86 6.62 -8.86 2.43
N LEU A 87 7.45 -7.82 2.32
CA LEU A 87 7.00 -6.49 1.95
C LEU A 87 6.26 -6.47 0.61
N SER A 88 6.71 -7.24 -0.39
CA SER A 88 6.04 -7.32 -1.69
C SER A 88 4.63 -7.88 -1.60
N MET A 89 4.44 -8.95 -0.82
CA MET A 89 3.10 -9.52 -0.57
C MET A 89 2.20 -8.52 0.16
N LEU A 90 2.72 -7.87 1.19
CA LEU A 90 1.98 -6.91 2.00
C LEU A 90 1.53 -5.68 1.18
N ILE A 91 2.45 -5.06 0.43
CA ILE A 91 2.12 -3.94 -0.45
C ILE A 91 1.16 -4.38 -1.59
N GLY A 92 1.32 -5.60 -2.09
CA GLY A 92 0.38 -6.20 -3.04
C GLY A 92 -1.03 -6.30 -2.48
N ALA A 93 -1.17 -6.78 -1.24
CA ALA A 93 -2.45 -6.89 -0.54
C ALA A 93 -3.12 -5.52 -0.33
N TYR A 94 -2.36 -4.51 0.09
CA TYR A 94 -2.85 -3.14 0.21
C TYR A 94 -3.37 -2.60 -1.13
N LYS A 95 -2.55 -2.64 -2.19
CA LYS A 95 -2.92 -2.16 -3.53
C LYS A 95 -4.16 -2.89 -4.08
N GLY A 96 -4.19 -4.21 -3.92
CA GLY A 96 -5.30 -5.06 -4.34
C GLY A 96 -6.60 -4.70 -3.61
N SER A 97 -6.53 -4.49 -2.30
CA SER A 97 -7.68 -4.11 -1.47
C SER A 97 -8.27 -2.75 -1.86
N VAL A 98 -7.41 -1.73 -2.07
CA VAL A 98 -7.83 -0.40 -2.55
C VAL A 98 -8.55 -0.52 -3.89
N ARG A 99 -7.92 -1.18 -4.87
CA ARG A 99 -8.50 -1.37 -6.21
C ARG A 99 -9.81 -2.13 -6.18
N GLN A 100 -9.86 -3.25 -5.46
CA GLN A 100 -11.06 -4.09 -5.40
C GLN A 100 -12.23 -3.33 -4.78
N THR A 101 -11.99 -2.64 -3.67
CA THR A 101 -13.08 -1.91 -2.99
C THR A 101 -13.51 -0.67 -3.77
N ALA A 102 -12.59 0.02 -4.42
CA ALA A 102 -12.93 1.13 -5.28
C ALA A 102 -13.86 0.71 -6.43
N ARG A 103 -13.59 -0.45 -7.05
CA ARG A 103 -14.47 -1.04 -8.07
C ARG A 103 -15.84 -1.41 -7.50
N ASN A 104 -15.86 -2.09 -6.35
CA ASN A 104 -17.11 -2.48 -5.71
C ASN A 104 -17.97 -1.28 -5.31
N ARG A 105 -17.35 -0.14 -4.97
CA ARG A 105 -18.04 1.11 -4.59
C ARG A 105 -18.32 2.06 -5.77
N GLY A 106 -17.94 1.70 -6.99
CA GLY A 106 -18.11 2.56 -8.17
C GLY A 106 -17.27 3.84 -8.16
N VAL A 107 -16.23 3.93 -7.31
CA VAL A 107 -15.34 5.10 -7.21
C VAL A 107 -14.03 4.90 -7.98
N TRP A 108 -13.91 3.79 -8.72
CA TRP A 108 -12.73 3.54 -9.56
C TRP A 108 -12.77 4.45 -10.80
N PRO A 109 -11.67 5.15 -11.13
CA PRO A 109 -11.62 6.04 -12.28
C PRO A 109 -11.82 5.25 -13.58
N PRO A 110 -12.43 5.87 -14.61
CA PRO A 110 -12.53 5.24 -15.91
C PRO A 110 -11.14 4.91 -16.48
N VAL A 111 -11.12 3.88 -17.32
CA VAL A 111 -9.95 3.51 -18.12
C VAL A 111 -9.58 4.75 -18.95
N PRO A 112 -8.31 5.18 -18.95
CA PRO A 112 -7.91 6.30 -19.77
C PRO A 112 -8.10 5.90 -21.25
N LEU A 113 -8.70 6.79 -22.04
CA LEU A 113 -8.71 6.66 -23.51
C LEU A 113 -7.28 6.65 -24.04
#